data_AF-A0A378IIT4-F1
#
_entry.id   AF-A0A378IIT4-F1
#
_cell.length_a   1.000
_cell.length_b   1.000
_cell.length_c   1.000
_cell.angle_alpha   90.00
_cell.angle_beta   90.00
_cell.angle_gamma   90.00
#
_symmetry.space_group_name_H-M   'P 1'
#
loop_
_entity.id
_entity.type
_entity.pdbx_description
1 polymer ?
#
loop_
_entity_poly.entity_id
_entity_poly.type
_entity_poly.pdbx_seq_one_letter_code
_entity_poly.pdbx_strand_id
1 'polypeptide(L)'
;MDASQDKSPAIISQNIESLIAQLKQEGVEAGREEADRLINEANKKASEILNEAQMKSQRLLEEVHQQILLEKKAAEDALQLAARNMRLELRQNLMHRFAEEIGRITRKELDNEAFLRQLILMIAADTKEQLQNFKSNQVDILLPGKVLSFEEIRKNPDLMDKDPLKELVQSITHQMLKAGMRVTINPDANKPAGIKVHLQEENIVLDLSEEAVSSLLVKHMQPRFRALLEGLLQ
;
A
#
# COMPACT_ATOMS: atom_id res chain seq x y z
N MET A 1 26.81 99.12 82.77
CA MET A 1 26.02 97.88 82.88
C MET A 1 24.57 98.31 82.74
N ASP A 2 23.74 97.87 81.81
CA ASP A 2 23.86 96.88 80.75
C ASP A 2 22.74 97.15 79.72
N ALA A 3 22.86 96.56 78.55
CA ALA A 3 22.20 96.87 77.29
C ALA A 3 20.65 96.85 77.29
N SER A 4 20.06 97.84 76.61
CA SER A 4 18.72 97.75 76.03
C SER A 4 18.83 98.00 74.53
N GLN A 5 19.40 97.02 73.82
CA GLN A 5 19.34 96.96 72.37
C GLN A 5 18.02 96.29 71.94
N ASP A 6 17.38 96.99 71.01
CA ASP A 6 16.27 96.61 70.15
C ASP A 6 16.29 95.12 69.72
N LYS A 7 15.35 94.32 70.24
CA LYS A 7 15.21 92.88 69.95
C LYS A 7 14.24 92.57 68.80
N SER A 8 13.66 93.58 68.17
CA SER A 8 12.61 93.41 67.16
C SER A 8 13.08 92.76 65.83
N PRO A 9 14.25 93.11 65.25
CA PRO A 9 14.68 92.50 63.99
C PRO A 9 15.24 91.07 64.14
N ALA A 10 15.84 90.73 65.29
CA ALA A 10 16.44 89.42 65.53
C ALA A 10 15.41 88.29 65.80
N ILE A 11 14.27 88.63 66.38
CA ILE A 11 13.17 87.67 66.62
C ILE A 11 12.43 87.36 65.30
N ILE A 12 12.31 88.35 64.41
CA ILE A 12 11.70 88.16 63.09
C ILE A 12 12.59 87.30 62.18
N SER A 13 13.92 87.47 62.20
CA SER A 13 14.84 86.61 61.44
C SER A 13 14.84 85.15 61.94
N GLN A 14 14.81 84.92 63.25
CA GLN A 14 14.71 83.57 63.82
C GLN A 14 13.39 82.86 63.49
N ASN A 15 12.26 83.59 63.46
CA ASN A 15 10.97 83.02 63.06
C ASN A 15 10.92 82.68 61.57
N ILE A 16 11.53 83.51 60.72
CA ILE A 16 11.64 83.23 59.27
C ILE A 16 12.57 82.04 59.01
N GLU A 17 13.71 81.96 59.70
CA GLU A 17 14.63 80.81 59.58
C GLU A 17 13.99 79.50 60.06
N SER A 18 13.24 79.54 61.16
CA SER A 18 12.48 78.38 61.66
C SER A 18 11.40 77.94 60.67
N LEU A 19 10.67 78.88 60.05
CA LEU A 19 9.65 78.58 59.07
C LEU A 19 10.26 78.01 57.78
N ILE A 20 11.41 78.52 57.34
CA ILE A 20 12.16 77.98 56.19
C ILE A 20 12.70 76.58 56.50
N ALA A 21 13.22 76.36 57.71
CA ALA A 21 13.68 75.04 58.13
C ALA A 21 12.53 74.03 58.16
N GLN A 22 11.36 74.43 58.67
CA GLN A 22 10.16 73.61 58.70
C GLN A 22 9.62 73.34 57.28
N LEU A 23 9.52 74.35 56.41
CA LEU A 23 9.13 74.18 55.00
C LEU A 23 10.09 73.26 54.25
N LYS A 24 11.40 73.35 54.54
CA LYS A 24 12.41 72.47 53.94
C LYS A 24 12.27 71.04 54.45
N GLN A 25 12.00 70.85 55.74
CA GLN A 25 11.73 69.55 56.33
C GLN A 25 10.47 68.93 55.72
N GLU A 26 9.35 69.65 55.72
CA GLU A 26 8.08 69.21 55.15
C GLU A 26 8.20 68.91 53.64
N GLY A 27 8.95 69.70 52.89
CA GLY A 27 9.22 69.44 51.47
C GLY A 27 10.11 68.21 51.24
N VAL A 28 11.08 67.93 52.12
CA VAL A 28 11.90 66.72 52.06
C VAL A 28 11.10 65.48 52.46
N GLU A 29 10.26 65.58 53.48
CA GLU A 29 9.37 64.50 53.93
C GLU A 29 8.37 64.14 52.82
N ALA A 30 7.66 65.13 52.27
CA ALA A 30 6.72 64.93 51.17
C ALA A 30 7.41 64.39 49.90
N GLY A 31 8.64 64.85 49.61
CA GLY A 31 9.43 64.33 48.51
C GLY A 31 9.85 62.86 48.70
N ARG A 32 10.18 62.46 49.93
CA ARG A 32 10.47 61.06 50.28
C ARG A 32 9.24 60.18 50.15
N GLU A 33 8.09 60.62 50.67
CA GLU A 33 6.83 59.88 50.55
C GLU A 33 6.43 59.65 49.09
N GLU A 34 6.52 60.69 48.24
CA GLU A 34 6.18 60.53 46.81
C GLU A 34 7.21 59.68 46.05
N ALA A 35 8.49 59.75 46.42
CA ALA A 35 9.52 58.87 45.85
C ALA A 35 9.29 57.40 46.23
N ASP A 36 8.99 57.13 47.50
CA ASP A 36 8.66 55.78 47.98
C ASP A 36 7.41 55.25 47.29
N ARG A 37 6.40 56.10 47.09
CA ARG A 37 5.20 55.75 46.33
C ARG A 37 5.51 55.40 44.88
N LEU A 38 6.31 56.19 44.18
CA LEU A 38 6.74 55.93 42.80
C LEU A 38 7.52 54.62 42.68
N ILE A 39 8.44 54.35 43.61
CA ILE A 39 9.21 53.10 43.64
C ILE A 39 8.28 51.91 43.87
N ASN A 40 7.33 52.03 44.79
CA ASN A 40 6.34 50.97 45.06
C ASN A 40 5.44 50.71 43.84
N GLU A 41 4.96 51.75 43.16
CA GLU A 41 4.18 51.61 41.92
C GLU A 41 5.01 50.97 40.79
N ALA A 42 6.27 51.35 40.64
CA ALA A 42 7.18 50.77 39.65
C ALA A 42 7.47 49.29 39.93
N ASN A 43 7.74 48.93 41.20
CA ASN A 43 7.96 47.55 41.62
C ASN A 43 6.71 46.69 41.40
N LYS A 44 5.52 47.24 41.69
CA LYS A 44 4.26 46.55 41.44
C LYS A 44 4.06 46.27 39.95
N LYS A 45 4.26 47.27 39.08
CA LYS A 45 4.19 47.10 37.62
C LYS A 45 5.21 46.09 37.10
N ALA A 46 6.44 46.11 37.61
CA ALA A 46 7.47 45.15 37.24
C ALA A 46 7.06 43.72 37.62
N SER A 47 6.49 43.53 38.82
CA SER A 47 5.97 42.24 39.26
C SER A 47 4.79 41.75 38.42
N GLU A 48 3.88 42.65 38.03
CA GLU A 48 2.76 42.34 37.13
C GLU A 48 3.25 41.86 35.77
N ILE A 49 4.22 42.57 35.16
CA ILE A 49 4.83 42.19 33.88
C ILE A 49 5.51 40.81 33.97
N LEU A 50 6.26 40.55 35.04
CA LEU A 50 6.93 39.26 35.25
C LEU A 50 5.90 38.12 35.41
N ASN A 51 4.85 38.35 36.20
CA ASN A 51 3.78 37.37 36.38
C ASN A 51 3.05 37.07 35.06
N GLU A 52 2.74 38.11 34.27
CA GLU A 52 2.13 37.91 32.95
C GLU A 52 3.04 37.15 31.99
N ALA A 53 4.32 37.48 31.95
CA ALA A 53 5.30 36.79 31.11
C ALA A 53 5.43 35.32 31.52
N GLN A 54 5.46 35.03 32.81
CA GLN A 54 5.53 33.67 33.34
C GLN A 54 4.26 32.86 33.01
N MET A 55 3.07 33.47 33.19
CA MET A 55 1.79 32.86 32.81
C MET A 55 1.71 32.57 31.30
N LYS A 56 2.16 33.49 30.45
CA LYS A 56 2.20 33.30 28.99
C LYS A 56 3.17 32.17 28.61
N SER A 57 4.35 32.15 29.20
CA SER A 57 5.35 31.10 28.98
C SER A 57 4.82 29.72 29.38
N GLN A 58 4.16 29.63 30.54
CA GLN A 58 3.61 28.37 31.01
C GLN A 58 2.48 27.85 30.13
N ARG A 59 1.57 28.72 29.67
CA ARG A 59 0.54 28.35 28.69
C ARG A 59 1.14 27.88 27.37
N LEU A 60 2.15 28.58 26.86
CA LEU A 60 2.83 28.18 25.63
C LEU A 60 3.48 26.80 25.77
N LEU A 61 4.13 26.52 26.90
CA LEU A 61 4.73 25.21 27.17
C LEU A 61 3.67 24.10 27.24
N GLU A 62 2.52 24.38 27.88
CA GLU A 62 1.40 23.45 27.94
C GLU A 62 0.83 23.17 26.55
N GLU A 63 0.59 24.21 25.73
CA GLU A 63 0.11 24.07 24.35
C GLU A 63 1.08 23.27 23.47
N VAL A 64 2.38 23.60 23.53
CA VAL A 64 3.42 22.87 22.80
C VAL A 64 3.49 21.41 23.25
N HIS A 65 3.38 21.14 24.55
CA HIS A 65 3.38 19.77 25.05
C HIS A 65 2.18 18.98 24.52
N GLN A 66 0.98 19.58 24.50
CA GLN A 66 -0.20 18.93 23.93
C GLN A 66 -0.03 18.67 22.43
N GLN A 67 0.54 19.61 21.68
CA GLN A 67 0.82 19.42 20.25
C GLN A 67 1.82 18.28 20.02
N ILE A 68 2.91 18.21 20.79
CA ILE A 68 3.90 17.12 20.69
C ILE A 68 3.24 15.77 20.96
N LEU A 69 2.37 15.68 21.98
CA LEU A 69 1.66 14.43 22.28
C LEU A 69 0.72 14.02 21.15
N LEU A 70 0.00 14.97 20.57
CA LEU A 70 -0.89 14.73 19.42
C LEU A 70 -0.10 14.29 18.18
N GLU A 71 0.98 14.98 17.85
CA GLU A 71 1.84 14.64 16.71
C GLU A 71 2.52 13.29 16.89
N LYS A 72 3.02 12.98 18.10
CA LYS A 72 3.60 11.68 18.41
C LYS A 72 2.58 10.57 18.19
N LYS A 73 1.36 10.73 18.69
CA LYS A 73 0.29 9.77 18.50
C LYS A 73 -0.06 9.59 17.02
N ALA A 74 -0.17 10.70 16.28
CA ALA A 74 -0.42 10.66 14.84
C ALA A 74 0.70 9.94 14.07
N ALA A 75 1.96 10.16 14.45
CA ALA A 75 3.10 9.47 13.86
C ALA A 75 3.10 7.97 14.16
N GLU A 76 2.78 7.56 15.40
CA GLU A 76 2.64 6.16 15.78
C GLU A 76 1.51 5.48 14.98
N ASP A 77 0.35 6.11 14.87
CA ASP A 77 -0.78 5.61 14.08
C ASP A 77 -0.41 5.49 12.59
N ALA A 78 0.30 6.48 12.04
CA ALA A 78 0.77 6.46 10.66
C ALA A 78 1.77 5.32 10.39
N LEU A 79 2.70 5.06 11.32
CA LEU A 79 3.64 3.94 11.21
C LEU A 79 2.92 2.58 11.28
N GLN A 80 1.93 2.43 12.17
CA GLN A 80 1.12 1.21 12.23
C GLN A 80 0.35 0.97 10.93
N LEU A 81 -0.24 2.04 10.36
CA LEU A 81 -0.93 1.96 9.08
C LEU A 81 0.03 1.58 7.95
N ALA A 82 1.21 2.20 7.90
CA ALA A 82 2.23 1.89 6.90
C ALA A 82 2.69 0.43 6.98
N ALA A 83 2.95 -0.08 8.19
CA ALA A 83 3.32 -1.48 8.40
C ALA A 83 2.21 -2.44 7.96
N ARG A 84 0.94 -2.11 8.25
CA ARG A 84 -0.21 -2.88 7.78
C ARG A 84 -0.28 -2.90 6.26
N ASN A 85 -0.12 -1.75 5.61
CA ASN A 85 -0.18 -1.62 4.16
C ASN A 85 0.95 -2.41 3.49
N MET A 86 2.19 -2.28 3.99
CA MET A 86 3.34 -3.04 3.50
C MET A 86 3.08 -4.56 3.55
N ARG A 87 2.49 -5.06 4.65
CA ARG A 87 2.13 -6.48 4.77
C ARG A 87 1.06 -6.91 3.76
N LEU A 88 0.06 -6.05 3.52
CA LEU A 88 -1.00 -6.33 2.54
C LEU A 88 -0.43 -6.37 1.12
N GLU A 89 0.39 -5.39 0.77
CA GLU A 89 1.02 -5.27 -0.54
C GLU A 89 1.97 -6.44 -0.82
N LEU A 90 2.81 -6.81 0.16
CA LEU A 90 3.66 -7.99 0.05
C LEU A 90 2.85 -9.26 -0.22
N ARG A 91 1.73 -9.44 0.49
CA ARG A 91 0.84 -10.61 0.27
C ARG A 91 0.25 -10.61 -1.14
N GLN A 92 -0.23 -9.46 -1.61
CA GLN A 92 -0.81 -9.33 -2.96
C GLN A 92 0.23 -9.63 -4.02
N ASN A 93 1.44 -9.08 -3.88
CA ASN A 93 2.55 -9.31 -4.79
C ASN A 93 2.95 -10.79 -4.84
N LEU A 94 3.04 -11.47 -3.68
CA LEU A 94 3.34 -12.90 -3.64
C LEU A 94 2.25 -13.75 -4.30
N MET A 95 0.97 -13.43 -4.09
CA MET A 95 -0.15 -14.12 -4.76
C MET A 95 -0.10 -13.94 -6.28
N HIS A 96 0.21 -12.72 -6.74
CA HIS A 96 0.31 -12.42 -8.16
C HIS A 96 1.46 -13.20 -8.80
N ARG A 97 2.66 -13.16 -8.19
CA ARG A 97 3.82 -13.93 -8.66
C ARG A 97 3.58 -15.43 -8.66
N PHE A 98 2.88 -15.94 -7.65
CA PHE A 98 2.49 -17.35 -7.62
C PHE A 98 1.59 -17.72 -8.82
N ALA A 99 0.57 -16.91 -9.11
CA ALA A 99 -0.31 -17.15 -10.24
C ALA A 99 0.43 -17.07 -11.59
N GLU A 100 1.34 -16.09 -11.76
CA GLU A 100 2.18 -15.98 -12.95
C GLU A 100 3.07 -17.22 -13.13
N GLU A 101 3.66 -17.72 -12.05
CA GLU A 101 4.54 -18.88 -12.10
C GLU A 101 3.78 -20.17 -12.42
N ILE A 102 2.58 -20.36 -11.85
CA ILE A 102 1.70 -21.47 -12.24
C ILE A 102 1.31 -21.36 -13.72
N GLY A 103 1.00 -20.17 -14.21
CA GLY A 103 0.76 -19.91 -15.63
C GLY A 103 1.93 -20.35 -16.51
N ARG A 104 3.13 -19.91 -16.15
CA ARG A 104 4.37 -20.24 -16.87
C ARG A 104 4.67 -21.74 -16.90
N ILE A 105 4.51 -22.43 -15.77
CA ILE A 105 4.71 -23.89 -15.67
C ILE A 105 3.66 -24.62 -16.50
N THR A 106 2.39 -24.22 -16.39
CA THR A 106 1.28 -24.84 -17.13
C THR A 106 1.46 -24.68 -18.62
N ARG A 107 1.83 -23.48 -19.10
CA ARG A 107 2.18 -23.26 -20.51
C ARG A 107 3.27 -24.21 -20.98
N LYS A 108 4.36 -24.30 -20.22
CA LYS A 108 5.51 -25.13 -20.57
C LYS A 108 5.14 -26.61 -20.70
N GLU A 109 4.31 -27.13 -19.79
CA GLU A 109 3.84 -28.52 -19.87
C GLU A 109 2.81 -28.72 -20.99
N LEU A 110 1.89 -27.77 -21.21
CA LEU A 110 0.93 -27.84 -22.32
C LEU A 110 1.58 -27.67 -23.70
N ASP A 111 2.75 -27.05 -23.79
CA ASP A 111 3.56 -26.99 -25.02
C ASP A 111 4.45 -28.22 -25.24
N ASN A 112 4.53 -29.13 -24.26
CA ASN A 112 5.34 -30.34 -24.34
C ASN A 112 4.65 -31.40 -25.22
N GLU A 113 5.32 -31.83 -26.29
CA GLU A 113 4.77 -32.79 -27.25
C GLU A 113 4.41 -34.14 -26.61
N ALA A 114 5.25 -34.66 -25.71
CA ALA A 114 5.00 -35.94 -25.05
C ALA A 114 3.76 -35.87 -24.15
N PHE A 115 3.59 -34.74 -23.45
CA PHE A 115 2.41 -34.50 -22.62
C PHE A 115 1.14 -34.33 -23.46
N LEU A 116 1.19 -33.53 -24.53
CA LEU A 116 0.07 -33.38 -25.48
C LEU A 116 -0.33 -34.71 -26.10
N ARG A 117 0.65 -35.54 -26.51
CA ARG A 117 0.40 -36.90 -27.03
C ARG A 117 -0.36 -37.75 -26.01
N GLN A 118 0.08 -37.75 -24.76
CA GLN A 118 -0.59 -38.48 -23.68
C GLN A 118 -2.00 -37.96 -23.43
N LEU A 119 -2.19 -36.63 -23.40
CA LEU A 119 -3.49 -36.00 -23.18
C LEU A 119 -4.50 -36.38 -24.28
N ILE A 120 -4.07 -36.32 -25.54
CA ILE A 120 -4.88 -36.69 -26.70
C ILE A 120 -5.27 -38.17 -26.65
N LEU A 121 -4.33 -39.07 -26.32
CA LEU A 121 -4.60 -40.50 -26.20
C LEU A 121 -5.56 -40.81 -25.04
N MET A 122 -5.42 -40.10 -23.91
CA MET A 122 -6.32 -40.26 -22.76
C MET A 122 -7.75 -39.83 -23.09
N ILE A 123 -7.91 -38.69 -23.77
CA ILE A 123 -9.22 -38.24 -24.28
C ILE A 123 -9.77 -39.29 -25.24
N ALA A 124 -8.97 -39.75 -26.21
CA ALA A 124 -9.38 -40.75 -27.20
C ALA A 124 -9.85 -42.08 -26.60
N ALA A 125 -9.21 -42.53 -25.52
CA ALA A 125 -9.57 -43.76 -24.82
C ALA A 125 -10.94 -43.64 -24.14
N ASP A 126 -11.22 -42.49 -23.54
CA ASP A 126 -12.47 -42.21 -22.83
C ASP A 126 -13.64 -41.91 -23.81
N THR A 127 -13.36 -41.34 -24.98
CA THR A 127 -14.37 -40.89 -25.96
C THR A 127 -15.42 -41.93 -26.32
N LYS A 128 -15.08 -43.23 -26.43
CA LYS A 128 -16.06 -44.26 -26.81
C LYS A 128 -17.17 -44.43 -25.78
N GLU A 129 -16.82 -44.34 -24.50
CA GLU A 129 -17.78 -44.42 -23.40
C GLU A 129 -18.57 -43.12 -23.29
N GLN A 130 -17.89 -41.98 -23.45
CA GLN A 130 -18.52 -40.65 -23.44
C GLN A 130 -19.54 -40.47 -24.57
N LEU A 131 -19.23 -40.88 -25.82
CA LEU A 131 -20.17 -40.80 -26.95
C LEU A 131 -21.46 -41.61 -26.70
N GLN A 132 -21.35 -42.78 -26.05
CA GLN A 132 -22.50 -43.59 -25.68
C GLN A 132 -23.33 -42.93 -24.58
N ASN A 133 -22.67 -42.40 -23.55
CA ASN A 133 -23.32 -41.76 -22.40
C ASN A 133 -24.02 -40.44 -22.79
N PHE A 134 -23.41 -39.67 -23.68
CA PHE A 134 -23.90 -38.36 -24.12
C PHE A 134 -24.69 -38.40 -25.44
N LYS A 135 -25.03 -39.59 -25.95
CA LYS A 135 -25.76 -39.79 -27.23
C LYS A 135 -25.20 -38.96 -28.38
N SER A 136 -23.89 -38.75 -28.39
CA SER A 136 -23.20 -37.95 -29.38
C SER A 136 -22.53 -38.87 -30.40
N ASN A 137 -22.47 -38.44 -31.66
CA ASN A 137 -21.83 -39.20 -32.74
C ASN A 137 -20.45 -38.65 -33.10
N GLN A 138 -20.12 -37.44 -32.64
CA GLN A 138 -18.86 -36.79 -33.03
C GLN A 138 -18.27 -35.90 -31.93
N VAL A 139 -16.98 -36.08 -31.66
CA VAL A 139 -16.19 -35.18 -30.81
C VAL A 139 -15.20 -34.39 -31.67
N ASP A 140 -15.18 -33.08 -31.52
CA ASP A 140 -14.22 -32.20 -32.15
C ASP A 140 -13.10 -31.84 -31.19
N ILE A 141 -11.85 -32.05 -31.60
CA ILE A 141 -10.67 -31.71 -30.82
C ILE A 141 -9.95 -30.56 -31.52
N LEU A 142 -9.85 -29.44 -30.83
CA LEU A 142 -9.15 -28.24 -31.25
C LEU A 142 -7.73 -28.26 -30.68
N LEU A 143 -6.74 -28.36 -31.55
CA LEU A 143 -5.32 -28.31 -31.19
C LEU A 143 -4.74 -26.90 -31.37
N PRO A 144 -3.71 -26.54 -30.59
CA PRO A 144 -3.04 -25.26 -30.73
C PRO A 144 -2.25 -25.28 -32.04
N GLY A 145 -2.44 -24.27 -32.88
CA GLY A 145 -1.66 -24.11 -34.09
C GLY A 145 -0.29 -23.54 -33.73
N LYS A 146 0.75 -24.37 -33.63
CA LYS A 146 2.09 -23.89 -33.98
C LYS A 146 2.12 -23.76 -35.50
N VAL A 147 1.50 -22.69 -35.99
CA VAL A 147 1.48 -22.36 -37.41
C VAL A 147 2.91 -22.03 -37.78
N LEU A 148 3.60 -22.92 -38.47
CA LEU A 148 4.78 -22.53 -39.26
C LEU A 148 4.31 -21.39 -40.16
N SER A 149 4.81 -20.18 -39.93
CA SER A 149 4.42 -19.04 -40.76
C SER A 149 4.92 -19.25 -42.19
N PHE A 150 4.22 -18.69 -43.18
CA PHE A 150 4.63 -18.77 -44.59
C PHE A 150 6.08 -18.26 -44.79
N GLU A 151 6.51 -17.26 -44.01
CA GLU A 151 7.88 -16.73 -44.02
C GLU A 151 8.91 -17.72 -43.45
N GLU A 152 8.55 -18.54 -42.45
CA GLU A 152 9.42 -19.58 -41.88
C GLU A 152 9.55 -20.80 -42.79
N ILE A 153 8.45 -21.20 -43.44
CA ILE A 153 8.42 -22.27 -44.45
C ILE A 153 9.25 -21.86 -45.68
N ARG A 154 9.17 -20.59 -46.10
CA ARG A 154 9.96 -20.07 -47.23
C ARG A 154 11.46 -20.05 -46.92
N LYS A 155 11.84 -19.82 -45.67
CA LYS A 155 13.25 -19.80 -45.22
C LYS A 155 13.84 -21.20 -45.01
N ASN A 156 13.03 -22.17 -44.62
CA ASN A 156 13.43 -23.58 -44.51
C ASN A 156 12.28 -24.50 -44.96
N PRO A 157 12.25 -24.89 -46.25
CA PRO A 157 11.22 -25.78 -46.81
C PRO A 157 11.14 -27.13 -46.08
N ASP A 158 12.26 -27.63 -45.54
CA ASP A 158 12.35 -28.88 -44.76
C ASP A 158 11.56 -28.84 -43.43
N LEU A 159 11.11 -27.67 -42.97
CA LEU A 159 10.27 -27.56 -41.77
C LEU A 159 8.86 -28.12 -41.99
N MET A 160 8.40 -28.25 -43.25
CA MET A 160 7.11 -28.87 -43.59
C MET A 160 7.07 -30.38 -43.32
N ASP A 161 8.23 -31.03 -43.37
CA ASP A 161 8.42 -32.46 -43.09
C ASP A 161 8.77 -32.73 -41.62
N LYS A 162 9.09 -31.68 -40.85
CA LYS A 162 9.48 -31.76 -39.43
C LYS A 162 8.47 -31.11 -38.49
N ASP A 163 7.21 -30.97 -38.91
CA ASP A 163 6.16 -30.48 -38.03
C ASP A 163 5.76 -31.60 -37.05
N PRO A 164 6.15 -31.51 -35.76
CA PRO A 164 5.94 -32.59 -34.81
C PRO A 164 4.45 -32.81 -34.51
N LEU A 165 3.64 -31.75 -34.64
CA LEU A 165 2.20 -31.84 -34.46
C LEU A 165 1.55 -32.54 -35.66
N LYS A 166 2.04 -32.33 -36.88
CA LYS A 166 1.53 -33.02 -38.07
C LYS A 166 1.79 -34.53 -38.01
N GLU A 167 2.99 -34.96 -37.62
CA GLU A 167 3.29 -36.39 -37.43
C GLU A 167 2.48 -37.00 -36.26
N LEU A 168 2.38 -36.29 -35.14
CA LEU A 168 1.55 -36.67 -33.99
C LEU A 168 0.10 -36.86 -34.41
N VAL A 169 -0.50 -35.86 -35.07
CA VAL A 169 -1.87 -35.90 -35.57
C VAL A 169 -2.02 -37.05 -36.56
N GLN A 170 -1.14 -37.22 -37.55
CA GLN A 170 -1.22 -38.32 -38.52
C GLN A 170 -1.17 -39.71 -37.85
N SER A 171 -0.28 -39.91 -36.87
CA SER A 171 -0.16 -41.18 -36.15
C SER A 171 -1.41 -41.51 -35.31
N ILE A 172 -2.05 -40.49 -34.75
CA ILE A 172 -3.21 -40.63 -33.86
C ILE A 172 -4.53 -40.67 -34.65
N THR A 173 -4.60 -39.97 -35.80
CA THR A 173 -5.82 -39.80 -36.61
C THR A 173 -6.43 -41.14 -37.04
N HIS A 174 -5.62 -42.15 -37.33
CA HIS A 174 -6.15 -43.46 -37.74
C HIS A 174 -6.91 -44.19 -36.61
N GLN A 175 -6.51 -44.00 -35.35
CA GLN A 175 -7.22 -44.55 -34.19
C GLN A 175 -8.40 -43.65 -33.80
N MET A 176 -8.23 -42.33 -33.90
CA MET A 176 -9.27 -41.36 -33.53
C MET A 176 -10.48 -41.35 -34.47
N LEU A 177 -10.25 -41.46 -35.79
CA LEU A 177 -11.34 -41.56 -36.77
C LEU A 177 -12.20 -42.81 -36.54
N LYS A 178 -11.58 -43.92 -36.15
CA LYS A 178 -12.31 -45.15 -35.75
C LYS A 178 -13.12 -44.98 -34.45
N ALA A 179 -12.81 -43.95 -33.66
CA ALA A 179 -13.50 -43.62 -32.42
C ALA A 179 -14.50 -42.46 -32.58
N GLY A 180 -14.78 -42.01 -33.80
CA GLY A 180 -15.78 -40.96 -34.07
C GLY A 180 -15.30 -39.53 -33.82
N MET A 181 -13.99 -39.28 -33.81
CA MET A 181 -13.45 -37.95 -33.52
C MET A 181 -12.98 -37.21 -34.78
N ARG A 182 -13.17 -35.88 -34.80
CA ARG A 182 -12.63 -34.97 -35.79
C ARG A 182 -11.60 -34.05 -35.14
N VAL A 183 -10.43 -33.94 -35.72
CA VAL A 183 -9.37 -33.05 -35.23
C VAL A 183 -9.35 -31.80 -36.10
N THR A 184 -9.42 -30.63 -35.46
CA THR A 184 -9.30 -29.33 -36.12
C THR A 184 -8.10 -28.60 -35.53
N ILE A 185 -7.27 -28.02 -36.39
CA ILE A 185 -6.17 -27.16 -35.94
C ILE A 185 -6.71 -25.75 -35.87
N ASN A 186 -6.51 -25.09 -34.74
CA ASN A 186 -6.90 -23.70 -34.59
C ASN A 186 -5.98 -22.81 -35.45
N PRO A 187 -6.51 -22.05 -36.43
CA PRO A 187 -5.69 -21.21 -37.31
C PRO A 187 -5.16 -19.94 -36.62
N ASP A 188 -5.70 -19.61 -35.44
CA ASP A 188 -5.33 -18.41 -34.71
C ASP A 188 -4.08 -18.66 -33.86
N ALA A 189 -2.92 -18.24 -34.38
CA ALA A 189 -1.61 -18.37 -33.73
C ALA A 189 -1.45 -17.51 -32.47
N ASN A 190 -2.37 -16.57 -32.22
CA ASN A 190 -2.37 -15.76 -30.98
C ASN A 190 -3.06 -16.46 -29.81
N LYS A 191 -3.63 -17.66 -30.02
CA LYS A 191 -4.27 -18.40 -28.94
C LYS A 191 -3.28 -19.23 -28.13
N PRO A 192 -3.51 -19.29 -26.81
CA PRO A 192 -2.64 -19.92 -25.82
C PRO A 192 -2.57 -21.44 -25.98
N ALA A 193 -1.55 -22.05 -25.36
CA ALA A 193 -1.28 -23.49 -25.45
C ALA A 193 -2.43 -24.33 -24.88
N GLY A 194 -2.47 -25.62 -25.24
CA GLY A 194 -3.47 -26.58 -24.75
C GLY A 194 -4.54 -26.97 -25.77
N ILE A 195 -5.54 -27.74 -25.32
CA ILE A 195 -6.51 -28.42 -26.19
C ILE A 195 -7.94 -28.04 -25.77
N LYS A 196 -8.85 -27.89 -26.73
CA LYS A 196 -10.30 -27.84 -26.43
C LYS A 196 -11.01 -29.01 -27.07
N VAL A 197 -11.93 -29.61 -26.35
CA VAL A 197 -12.73 -30.74 -26.82
C VAL A 197 -14.19 -30.32 -26.81
N HIS A 198 -14.88 -30.47 -27.93
CA HIS A 198 -16.27 -30.07 -28.10
C HIS A 198 -17.11 -31.27 -28.53
N LEU A 199 -18.21 -31.51 -27.81
CA LEU A 199 -19.23 -32.49 -28.20
C LEU A 199 -20.32 -31.75 -28.98
N GLN A 200 -20.44 -32.07 -30.27
CA GLN A 200 -21.26 -31.32 -31.23
C GLN A 200 -22.76 -31.31 -30.89
N GLU A 201 -23.31 -32.43 -30.40
CA GLU A 201 -24.75 -32.54 -30.11
C GLU A 201 -25.17 -31.94 -28.75
N GLU A 202 -24.27 -31.88 -27.77
CA GLU A 202 -24.62 -31.54 -26.38
C GLU A 202 -24.11 -30.16 -25.92
N ASN A 203 -23.45 -29.38 -26.79
CA ASN A 203 -22.81 -28.10 -26.45
C ASN A 203 -21.85 -28.19 -25.23
N ILE A 204 -21.25 -29.37 -25.01
CA ILE A 204 -20.31 -29.60 -23.92
C ILE A 204 -18.90 -29.28 -24.44
N VAL A 205 -18.23 -28.33 -23.77
CA VAL A 205 -16.84 -27.97 -24.04
C VAL A 205 -15.98 -28.34 -22.84
N LEU A 206 -15.03 -29.24 -23.06
CA LEU A 206 -13.92 -29.45 -22.14
C LEU A 206 -12.76 -28.55 -22.59
N ASP A 207 -12.49 -27.52 -21.78
CA ASP A 207 -11.44 -26.55 -22.04
C ASP A 207 -10.17 -26.89 -21.24
N LEU A 208 -9.15 -27.38 -21.94
CA LEU A 208 -7.82 -27.67 -21.40
C LEU A 208 -6.78 -26.68 -21.95
N SER A 209 -7.18 -25.43 -22.17
CA SER A 209 -6.28 -24.32 -22.45
C SER A 209 -5.43 -23.95 -21.24
N GLU A 210 -4.30 -23.31 -21.50
CA GLU A 210 -3.41 -22.76 -20.47
C GLU A 210 -4.15 -21.91 -19.44
N GLU A 211 -5.05 -21.02 -19.85
CA GLU A 211 -5.80 -20.15 -18.94
C GLU A 211 -6.75 -20.96 -18.07
N ALA A 212 -7.47 -21.90 -18.67
CA ALA A 212 -8.44 -22.73 -17.95
C ALA A 212 -7.76 -23.58 -16.89
N VAL A 213 -6.67 -24.27 -17.28
CA VAL A 213 -5.90 -25.14 -16.38
C VAL A 213 -5.19 -24.31 -15.32
N SER A 214 -4.53 -23.22 -15.70
CA SER A 214 -3.81 -22.35 -14.75
C SER A 214 -4.76 -21.71 -13.73
N SER A 215 -5.91 -21.20 -14.18
CA SER A 215 -6.94 -20.64 -13.30
C SER A 215 -7.47 -21.69 -12.32
N LEU A 216 -7.70 -22.92 -12.79
CA LEU A 216 -8.14 -24.03 -11.94
C LEU A 216 -7.08 -24.41 -10.90
N LEU A 217 -5.82 -24.54 -11.31
CA LEU A 217 -4.71 -24.85 -10.40
C LEU A 217 -4.50 -23.74 -9.38
N VAL A 218 -4.50 -22.47 -9.79
CA VAL A 218 -4.42 -21.33 -8.88
C VAL A 218 -5.57 -21.36 -7.89
N LYS A 219 -6.82 -21.56 -8.34
CA LYS A 219 -8.00 -21.64 -7.46
C LYS A 219 -7.86 -22.76 -6.43
N HIS A 220 -7.29 -23.90 -6.82
CA HIS A 220 -7.09 -25.04 -5.92
C HIS A 220 -5.92 -24.85 -4.94
N MET A 221 -4.82 -24.23 -5.40
CA MET A 221 -3.60 -24.06 -4.62
C MET A 221 -3.60 -22.79 -3.76
N GLN A 222 -4.36 -21.77 -4.13
CA GLN A 222 -4.41 -20.48 -3.44
C GLN A 222 -4.76 -20.61 -1.94
N PRO A 223 -5.73 -21.43 -1.49
CA PRO A 223 -6.00 -21.62 -0.07
C PRO A 223 -4.78 -22.16 0.70
N ARG A 224 -4.08 -23.14 0.12
CA ARG A 224 -2.88 -23.74 0.73
C ARG A 224 -1.71 -22.77 0.75
N PHE A 225 -1.48 -22.05 -0.35
CA PHE A 225 -0.43 -21.05 -0.43
C PHE A 225 -0.68 -19.89 0.55
N ARG A 226 -1.94 -19.46 0.72
CA ARG A 226 -2.31 -18.50 1.76
C ARG A 226 -2.03 -19.02 3.17
N ALA A 227 -2.40 -20.27 3.46
CA ALA A 227 -2.13 -20.89 4.76
C ALA A 227 -0.62 -20.97 5.06
N LEU A 228 0.22 -21.23 4.05
CA LEU A 228 1.68 -21.18 4.19
C LEU A 228 2.19 -19.77 4.53
N LEU A 229 1.70 -18.74 3.83
CA LEU A 229 2.10 -17.35 4.09
C LEU A 229 1.62 -16.82 5.45
N GLU A 230 0.52 -17.37 5.96
CA GLU A 230 -0.02 -17.02 7.27
C GLU A 230 0.60 -17.86 8.41
N GLY A 231 1.51 -18.80 8.09
CA GLY A 231 2.16 -19.67 9.07
C GLY A 231 1.22 -20.67 9.73
N LEU A 232 0.09 -20.99 9.08
CA LEU A 232 -0.93 -21.91 9.59
C LEU A 232 -0.61 -23.38 9.30
N LEU A 233 0.37 -23.64 8.43
CA LEU A 233 0.90 -24.96 8.12
C LEU A 233 2.25 -25.08 8.85
N GLN A 234 2.24 -25.81 9.97
CA GLN A 234 3.43 -26.26 10.70
C GLN A 234 3.84 -27.66 10.22
#